data_AF-A0A365Z5Z2-F1
#
_entry.id   AF-A0A365Z5Z2-F1
#
_cell.length_a   1.000
_cell.length_b   1.000
_cell.length_c   1.000
_cell.angle_alpha   90.00
_cell.angle_beta   90.00
_cell.angle_gamma   90.00
#
_symmetry.space_group_name_H-M   'P 1'
#
loop_
_entity.id
_entity.type
_entity.pdbx_description
1 polymer ?
#
loop_
_entity_poly.entity_id
_entity_poly.type
_entity_poly.pdbx_seq_one_letter_code
_entity_poly.pdbx_strand_id
1 'polypeptide(L)'
;MASGADSISDLDRLRSGAMGRLFTDVRAASTIGTFLRWFTPGHVAQLEKLGGEVLRRLTEHTPLLPGADRLAFLDLDSKITRVFGRGKEGAAYGYTGQWGLNFLAGTL
;
A
#
# COMPACT_ATOMS: atom_id res chain seq x y z
N MET A 1 4.34 -5.22 -5.40
CA MET A 1 3.03 -5.34 -6.09
C MET A 1 3.26 -5.74 -7.54
N ALA A 2 2.48 -6.66 -8.10
CA ALA A 2 2.74 -7.36 -9.38
C ALA A 2 2.82 -6.48 -10.64
N SER A 3 2.43 -5.20 -10.57
CA SER A 3 2.47 -4.26 -11.71
C SER A 3 3.27 -2.97 -11.45
N GLY A 4 3.88 -2.80 -10.28
CA GLY A 4 4.25 -1.44 -9.80
C GLY A 4 2.99 -0.66 -9.43
N ALA A 5 3.03 0.03 -8.29
CA ALA A 5 1.91 0.84 -7.78
C ALA A 5 2.40 1.91 -6.79
N ASP A 6 3.72 2.12 -6.77
CA ASP A 6 4.41 3.09 -5.95
C ASP A 6 4.51 4.45 -6.66
N SER A 7 4.26 4.49 -7.98
CA SER A 7 4.17 5.71 -8.78
C SER A 7 2.86 5.82 -9.54
N ILE A 8 2.38 7.06 -9.71
CA ILE A 8 1.23 7.34 -10.58
C ILE A 8 1.51 6.96 -12.05
N SER A 9 2.79 6.93 -12.44
CA SER A 9 3.22 6.47 -13.77
C SER A 9 2.97 4.98 -13.98
N ASP A 10 2.86 4.18 -12.91
CA ASP A 10 2.56 2.76 -13.02
C ASP A 10 1.13 2.51 -13.52
N LEU A 11 0.25 3.53 -13.48
CA LEU A 11 -1.05 3.46 -14.13
C LEU A 11 -0.92 3.16 -15.62
N ASP A 12 0.15 3.58 -16.30
CA ASP A 12 0.33 3.29 -17.72
C ASP A 12 0.46 1.78 -18.00
N ARG A 13 0.93 0.99 -17.02
CA ARG A 13 0.94 -0.48 -17.12
C ARG A 13 -0.46 -1.08 -17.03
N LEU A 14 -1.35 -0.50 -16.23
CA LEU A 14 -2.77 -0.90 -16.20
C LEU A 14 -3.49 -0.49 -17.50
N ARG A 15 -3.06 0.61 -18.13
CA ARG A 15 -3.62 1.11 -19.39
C ARG A 15 -3.15 0.31 -20.60
N SER A 16 -1.89 -0.14 -20.62
CA SER A 16 -1.32 -0.88 -21.75
C SER A 16 -1.98 -2.24 -21.99
N GLY A 17 -2.54 -2.85 -20.93
CA GLY A 17 -3.22 -4.14 -21.03
C GLY A 17 -4.66 -4.10 -21.56
N ALA A 18 -5.28 -2.92 -21.69
CA ALA A 18 -6.68 -2.72 -22.12
C ALA A 18 -7.63 -3.85 -21.66
N MET A 19 -7.57 -4.21 -20.37
CA MET A 19 -8.29 -5.37 -19.84
C MET A 19 -9.76 -5.03 -19.61
N GLY A 20 -10.58 -5.08 -20.66
CA GLY A 20 -12.03 -4.78 -20.61
C GLY A 20 -12.84 -5.64 -19.62
N ARG A 21 -12.26 -6.76 -19.15
CA ARG A 21 -12.82 -7.57 -18.05
C ARG A 21 -12.58 -6.98 -16.66
N LEU A 22 -11.48 -6.26 -16.48
CA LEU A 22 -11.07 -5.70 -15.18
C LEU A 22 -11.41 -4.21 -15.08
N PHE A 23 -11.37 -3.50 -16.20
CA PHE A 23 -11.66 -2.07 -16.26
C PHE A 23 -12.70 -1.82 -17.35
N THR A 24 -13.84 -1.28 -16.94
CA THR A 24 -14.89 -0.82 -17.88
C THR A 24 -14.43 0.40 -18.67
N ASP A 25 -13.58 1.24 -18.07
CA ASP A 25 -12.97 2.41 -18.69
C ASP A 25 -11.52 2.60 -18.23
N VAL A 26 -10.73 3.27 -19.07
CA VAL A 26 -9.39 3.74 -18.71
C VAL A 26 -9.46 5.19 -18.22
N ARG A 27 -9.05 5.44 -16.97
CA ARG A 27 -8.99 6.79 -16.39
C ARG A 27 -7.64 7.45 -16.65
N ALA A 28 -7.63 8.77 -16.85
CA ALA A 28 -6.40 9.53 -16.92
C ALA A 28 -5.71 9.54 -15.54
N ALA A 29 -4.37 9.66 -15.55
CA ALA A 29 -3.58 9.76 -14.32
C ALA A 29 -4.07 10.90 -13.42
N SER A 30 -4.46 12.04 -13.99
CA SER A 30 -5.03 13.17 -13.25
C SER A 30 -6.34 12.82 -12.54
N THR A 31 -7.23 12.04 -13.18
CA THR A 31 -8.49 11.60 -12.57
C THR A 31 -8.23 10.73 -11.34
N ILE A 32 -7.31 9.77 -11.46
CA ILE A 32 -6.91 8.92 -10.32
C ILE A 32 -6.20 9.76 -9.26
N GLY A 33 -5.32 10.67 -9.64
CA GLY A 33 -4.64 11.57 -8.71
C GLY A 33 -5.63 12.43 -7.90
N THR A 34 -6.69 12.93 -8.52
CA THR A 34 -7.76 13.65 -7.82
C THR A 34 -8.51 12.73 -6.86
N PHE A 35 -8.86 11.51 -7.28
CA PHE A 35 -9.49 10.52 -6.41
C PHE A 35 -8.63 10.18 -5.19
N LEU A 36 -7.33 9.94 -5.39
CA LEU A 36 -6.39 9.63 -4.30
C LEU A 36 -6.23 10.78 -3.30
N ARG A 37 -6.40 12.04 -3.72
CA ARG A 37 -6.37 13.20 -2.80
C ARG A 37 -7.54 13.24 -1.82
N TRP A 38 -8.62 12.49 -2.05
CA TRP A 38 -9.72 12.35 -1.09
C TRP A 38 -9.39 11.37 0.05
N PHE A 39 -8.31 10.60 -0.06
CA PHE A 39 -7.91 9.67 0.98
C PHE A 39 -7.24 10.41 2.13
N THR A 40 -7.78 10.24 3.32
CA THR A 40 -7.14 10.65 4.57
C THR A 40 -6.31 9.48 5.11
N PRO A 41 -5.42 9.70 6.09
CA PRO A 41 -4.71 8.60 6.75
C PRO A 41 -5.65 7.49 7.27
N GLY A 42 -6.87 7.85 7.71
CA GLY A 42 -7.88 6.89 8.15
C GLY A 42 -8.38 5.97 7.02
N HIS A 43 -8.63 6.52 5.82
CA HIS A 43 -9.01 5.71 4.65
C HIS A 43 -7.87 4.76 4.25
N VAL A 44 -6.62 5.22 4.31
CA VAL A 44 -5.45 4.38 3.99
C VAL A 44 -5.33 3.22 4.99
N ALA A 45 -5.48 3.48 6.30
CA ALA A 45 -5.44 2.43 7.31
C ALA A 45 -6.57 1.39 7.15
N GLN A 46 -7.75 1.83 6.71
CA GLN A 46 -8.86 0.90 6.39
C GLN A 46 -8.53 0.01 5.19
N LEU A 47 -7.94 0.57 4.13
CA LEU A 47 -7.49 -0.21 2.97
C LEU A 47 -6.37 -1.19 3.33
N GLU A 48 -5.44 -0.79 4.18
CA GLU A 48 -4.38 -1.67 4.68
C GLU A 48 -4.96 -2.86 5.46
N LYS A 49 -5.92 -2.61 6.36
CA LYS A 49 -6.64 -3.66 7.07
C LYS A 49 -7.36 -4.62 6.13
N LEU A 50 -8.02 -4.08 5.10
CA LEU A 50 -8.66 -4.90 4.07
C LEU A 50 -7.63 -5.75 3.30
N GLY A 51 -6.50 -5.16 2.91
CA GLY A 51 -5.40 -5.87 2.24
C GLY A 51 -4.87 -7.03 3.08
N GLY A 52 -4.65 -6.82 4.37
CA GLY A 52 -4.25 -7.87 5.31
C GLY A 52 -5.27 -9.01 5.38
N GLU A 53 -6.57 -8.69 5.45
CA GLU A 53 -7.63 -9.70 5.46
C GLU A 53 -7.72 -10.47 4.14
N VAL A 54 -7.55 -9.80 3.00
CA VAL A 54 -7.51 -10.45 1.68
C VAL A 54 -6.35 -11.43 1.60
N LEU A 55 -5.13 -11.03 2.01
CA LEU A 55 -3.97 -11.92 2.01
C LEU A 55 -4.16 -13.11 2.95
N ARG A 56 -4.69 -12.88 4.15
CA ARG A 56 -5.01 -13.94 5.11
C ARG A 56 -5.98 -14.95 4.51
N ARG A 57 -7.08 -14.51 3.90
CA ARG A 57 -8.02 -15.41 3.23
C ARG A 57 -7.39 -16.12 2.05
N LEU A 58 -6.54 -15.44 1.28
CA LEU A 58 -5.87 -16.05 0.13
C LEU A 58 -4.95 -17.20 0.56
N THR A 59 -4.26 -17.08 1.71
CA THR A 59 -3.44 -18.17 2.28
C THR A 59 -4.26 -19.40 2.69
N GLU A 60 -5.56 -19.25 2.97
CA GLU A 60 -6.46 -20.38 3.27
C GLU A 60 -6.86 -21.16 2.00
N HIS A 61 -6.82 -20.51 0.83
CA HIS A 61 -7.31 -21.06 -0.44
C HIS A 61 -6.19 -21.45 -1.41
N THR A 62 -4.97 -20.95 -1.19
CA THR A 62 -3.80 -21.20 -2.03
C THR A 62 -2.57 -21.42 -1.14
N PRO A 63 -1.70 -22.41 -1.44
CA PRO A 63 -0.48 -22.65 -0.68
C PRO A 63 0.58 -21.57 -0.95
N LEU A 64 0.34 -20.34 -0.50
CA LEU A 64 1.25 -19.21 -0.68
C LEU A 64 2.46 -19.25 0.25
N LEU A 65 2.34 -19.92 1.40
CA LEU A 65 3.37 -20.01 2.44
C LEU A 65 3.65 -21.48 2.83
N PRO A 66 4.12 -22.32 1.91
CA PRO A 66 4.38 -23.72 2.20
C PRO A 66 5.46 -23.88 3.29
N GLY A 67 5.16 -24.64 4.34
CA GLY A 67 6.10 -24.91 5.45
C GLY A 67 6.17 -23.83 6.53
N ALA A 68 5.38 -22.74 6.41
CA ALA A 68 5.32 -21.68 7.41
C ALA A 68 4.73 -22.15 8.76
N ASP A 69 3.99 -23.26 8.77
CA ASP A 69 3.51 -23.96 9.97
C ASP A 69 4.65 -24.56 10.82
N ARG A 70 5.83 -24.77 10.21
CA ARG A 70 7.03 -25.29 10.89
C ARG A 70 8.01 -24.19 11.25
N LEU A 71 8.31 -23.32 10.30
CA LEU A 71 9.22 -22.19 10.48
C LEU A 71 8.88 -21.11 9.45
N ALA A 72 8.75 -19.88 9.92
CA ALA A 72 8.67 -18.70 9.08
C ALA A 72 9.65 -17.65 9.61
N PHE A 73 10.22 -16.88 8.69
CA PHE A 73 11.01 -15.72 9.02
C PHE A 73 10.13 -14.49 8.83
N LEU A 74 10.00 -13.68 9.87
CA LEU A 74 9.27 -12.43 9.80
C LEU A 74 10.29 -11.30 9.71
N ASP A 75 10.28 -10.60 8.58
CA ASP A 75 11.02 -9.36 8.45
C ASP A 75 10.19 -8.22 9.02
N LEU A 76 10.80 -7.41 9.88
CA LEU A 76 10.16 -6.29 10.56
C LEU A 76 10.95 -5.03 10.29
N ASP A 77 10.36 -4.16 9.47
CA ASP A 77 10.98 -2.90 9.08
C ASP A 77 10.24 -1.73 9.69
N SER A 78 11.01 -0.83 10.32
CA SER A 78 10.51 0.50 10.66
C SER A 78 11.09 1.53 9.69
N LYS A 79 10.25 2.44 9.21
CA LYS A 79 10.67 3.51 8.30
C LYS A 79 10.12 4.83 8.75
N ILE A 80 10.97 5.85 8.71
CA ILE A 80 10.56 7.24 8.91
C ILE A 80 10.73 7.97 7.59
N THR A 81 9.62 8.44 7.02
CA THR A 81 9.63 9.29 5.84
C THR A 81 9.52 10.74 6.31
N ARG A 82 10.63 11.46 6.29
CA ARG A 82 10.64 12.89 6.64
C ARG A 82 9.71 13.65 5.71
N VAL A 83 8.87 14.51 6.28
CA VAL A 83 7.99 15.39 5.51
C VAL A 83 8.20 16.85 5.90
N PHE A 84 7.75 17.74 5.04
CA PHE A 84 7.82 19.18 5.25
C PHE A 84 6.42 19.79 5.30
N GLY A 85 6.26 20.82 6.13
CA GLY A 85 4.96 21.46 6.38
C GLY A 85 4.28 20.92 7.64
N ARG A 86 3.76 21.84 8.47
CA ARG A 86 3.10 21.50 9.76
C ARG A 86 1.71 20.89 9.59
N GLY A 87 1.02 21.18 8.48
CA GLY A 87 -0.31 20.63 8.17
C GLY A 87 -0.29 19.25 7.52
N LYS A 88 0.84 18.53 7.54
CA LYS A 88 0.90 17.17 6.99
C LYS A 88 0.19 16.21 7.93
N GLU A 89 -0.98 15.75 7.52
CA GLU A 89 -1.75 14.75 8.25
C GLU A 89 -0.97 13.45 8.44
N GLY A 90 -1.08 12.85 9.62
CA GLY A 90 -0.38 11.63 9.99
C GLY A 90 1.11 11.80 10.33
N ALA A 91 1.69 12.98 10.13
CA ALA A 91 3.06 13.26 10.52
C ALA A 91 3.15 13.53 12.03
N ALA A 92 4.18 12.97 12.66
CA ALA A 92 4.46 13.15 14.07
C ALA A 92 5.97 13.05 14.35
N TYR A 93 6.39 13.56 15.49
CA TYR A 93 7.73 13.29 16.01
C TYR A 93 7.78 11.88 16.59
N GLY A 94 8.67 11.05 16.06
CA GLY A 94 8.99 9.72 16.60
C GLY A 94 10.24 9.73 17.48
N TYR A 95 10.76 8.54 17.77
CA TYR A 95 11.97 8.34 18.61
C TYR A 95 13.25 8.97 18.05
N THR A 96 13.28 9.26 16.74
CA THR A 96 14.41 9.94 16.08
C THR A 96 14.36 11.46 16.19
N GLY A 97 13.29 12.02 16.76
CA GLY A 97 13.06 13.47 16.83
C GLY A 97 12.82 14.13 15.46
N GLN A 98 12.67 13.34 14.38
CA GLN A 98 12.38 13.85 13.05
C GLN A 98 10.88 14.00 12.85
N TRP A 99 10.46 15.14 12.27
CA TRP A 99 9.08 15.32 11.82
C TRP A 99 8.84 14.48 10.56
N GLY A 100 8.00 13.46 10.66
CA GLY A 100 7.83 12.50 9.57
C GLY A 100 6.61 11.61 9.72
N LEU A 101 6.33 10.86 8.65
CA LEU A 101 5.43 9.71 8.69
C LEU A 101 6.22 8.54 9.26
N ASN A 102 5.74 7.97 10.37
CA ASN A 102 6.36 6.86 11.07
C ASN A 102 5.60 5.59 10.71
N PHE A 103 6.30 4.61 10.16
CA PHE A 103 5.71 3.38 9.66
C PHE A 103 6.43 2.16 10.24
N LEU A 104 5.66 1.10 10.50
CA LEU A 104 6.14 -0.22 10.87
C LEU A 104 5.45 -1.22 9.93
N ALA A 105 6.24 -1.97 9.18
CA ALA A 105 5.77 -3.09 8.36
C ALA A 105 6.29 -4.40 8.91
N GLY A 106 5.54 -5.46 8.61
CA GLY A 106 6.02 -6.82 8.70
C GLY A 106 5.72 -7.60 7.42
N THR A 107 6.64 -8.46 7.01
CA THR A 107 6.46 -9.39 5.89
C THR A 107 6.96 -10.79 6.26
N LEU A 108 6.17 -11.81 5.95
CA LEU A 108 6.50 -13.24 6.08
C LEU A 108 7.16 -13.78 4.82
#